data_AF-A0A2K5J800-F1
#
_entry.id   AF-A0A2K5J800-F1
#
_cell.length_a   1.000
_cell.length_b   1.000
_cell.length_c   1.000
_cell.angle_alpha   90.00
_cell.angle_beta   90.00
_cell.angle_gamma   90.00
#
_symmetry.space_group_name_H-M   'P 1'
#
loop_
_entity.id
_entity.type
_entity.pdbx_description
1 polymer ?
#
loop_
_entity_poly.entity_id
_entity_poly.type
_entity_poly.pdbx_seq_one_letter_code
_entity_poly.pdbx_strand_id
1 'polypeptide(L)'
;TKKDRAPREVQRLWQRPWLRTAGLGAGLVLTALLLWSSLGAEDGVAEVLARRGEVVVGRFIEVPCSEDYDSHRRFEGCTPRKCGRGVTDVVITREEAEQIRSIAEKGLSLGGSDGGASILDLHSGALSVGKHFVNLYREVRQKVQLTIAEAFGISASSLHLTKPTFFSRINSTEARTAHDEYWHAHVDKVTYGSFDYTSLLYLSDYLEDFGGGRFVFMEEGANKTVEPRAGRVSFFTSGSENLHRVEKVHWGTRYAITIAFSCNPDHGIEDPAFP
;
A
#
# COMPACT_ATOMS: atom_id res chain seq x y z
N THR A 1 51.70 53.20 33.50
CA THR A 1 50.47 52.38 33.41
C THR A 1 50.17 52.12 31.94
N LYS A 2 49.98 50.83 31.60
CA LYS A 2 49.92 50.26 30.25
C LYS A 2 48.78 50.87 29.42
N LYS A 3 49.08 51.26 28.17
CA LYS A 3 48.09 51.49 27.11
C LYS A 3 48.50 50.69 25.87
N ASP A 4 47.59 49.81 25.47
CA ASP A 4 47.35 49.20 24.16
C ASP A 4 48.49 48.61 23.34
N ARG A 5 48.61 47.28 23.40
CA ARG A 5 49.00 46.45 22.24
C ARG A 5 48.51 45.01 22.40
N ALA A 6 47.51 44.64 21.62
CA ALA A 6 47.01 43.28 21.41
C ALA A 6 46.76 43.10 19.89
N PRO A 7 46.91 41.88 19.34
CA PRO A 7 47.99 41.64 18.39
C PRO A 7 47.53 41.43 16.94
N ARG A 8 48.45 41.75 16.02
CA ARG A 8 48.43 41.54 14.56
C ARG A 8 48.37 40.05 14.13
N GLU A 9 47.85 39.14 14.95
CA GLU A 9 47.88 37.69 14.69
C GLU A 9 46.63 37.16 13.97
N VAL A 10 45.47 37.81 14.14
CA VAL A 10 44.21 37.34 13.52
C VAL A 10 44.24 37.50 11.99
N GLN A 11 44.93 38.51 11.48
CA GLN A 11 45.01 38.79 10.03
C GLN A 11 45.92 37.83 9.25
N ARG A 12 46.84 37.09 9.89
CA ARG A 12 47.76 36.17 9.18
C ARG A 12 47.19 34.77 8.97
N LEU A 13 46.19 34.36 9.74
CA LEU A 13 45.54 33.06 9.52
C LEU A 13 44.78 33.01 8.19
N TRP A 14 44.24 34.13 7.72
CA TRP A 14 43.42 34.21 6.50
C TRP A 14 44.21 34.34 5.19
N GLN A 15 45.54 34.48 5.24
CA GLN A 15 46.40 34.64 4.06
C GLN A 15 47.09 33.35 3.61
N ARG A 16 46.82 32.21 4.26
CA ARG A 16 47.39 30.91 3.87
C ARG A 16 46.55 30.30 2.72
N PRO A 17 47.12 30.06 1.53
CA PRO A 17 46.36 29.61 0.35
C PRO A 17 45.63 28.26 0.55
N TRP A 18 46.11 27.46 1.51
CA TRP A 18 45.61 26.15 1.89
C TRP A 18 44.33 26.21 2.72
N LEU A 19 44.05 27.33 3.40
CA LEU A 19 42.78 27.55 4.09
C LEU A 19 41.66 27.97 3.13
N ARG A 20 42.00 28.62 2.00
CA ARG A 20 41.04 28.94 0.93
C ARG A 20 40.63 27.69 0.14
N THR A 21 41.59 26.81 -0.16
CA THR A 21 41.30 25.51 -0.82
C THR A 21 40.54 24.56 0.10
N ALA A 22 40.82 24.55 1.41
CA ALA A 22 40.05 23.78 2.38
C ALA A 22 38.60 24.28 2.52
N GLY A 23 38.38 25.59 2.53
CA GLY A 23 37.03 26.18 2.57
C GLY A 23 36.20 25.90 1.31
N LEU A 24 36.82 25.97 0.13
CA LEU A 24 36.18 25.62 -1.15
C LEU A 24 35.86 24.12 -1.25
N GLY A 25 36.77 23.25 -0.80
CA GLY A 25 36.55 21.80 -0.75
C GLY A 25 35.41 21.41 0.20
N ALA A 26 35.34 22.01 1.39
CA ALA A 26 34.25 21.78 2.34
C ALA A 26 32.89 22.28 1.80
N GLY A 27 32.85 23.41 1.11
CA GLY A 27 31.64 23.93 0.46
C GLY A 27 31.14 23.04 -0.68
N LEU A 28 32.04 22.49 -1.49
CA LEU A 28 31.70 21.52 -2.55
C LEU A 28 31.18 20.19 -1.98
N VAL A 29 31.75 19.71 -0.87
CA VAL A 29 31.26 18.49 -0.20
C VAL A 29 29.90 18.72 0.46
N LEU A 30 29.68 19.88 1.10
CA LEU A 30 28.38 20.23 1.69
C LEU A 30 27.30 20.44 0.62
N THR A 31 27.63 21.08 -0.50
CA THR A 31 26.67 21.22 -1.61
C THR A 31 26.42 19.89 -2.31
N ALA A 32 27.42 19.03 -2.47
CA ALA A 32 27.24 17.68 -2.98
C ALA A 32 26.44 16.80 -2.01
N LEU A 33 26.61 16.94 -0.69
CA LEU A 33 25.80 16.25 0.32
C LEU A 33 24.37 16.80 0.38
N LEU A 34 24.18 18.11 0.23
CA LEU A 34 22.86 18.73 0.15
C LEU A 34 22.14 18.31 -1.14
N LEU A 35 22.84 18.33 -2.27
CA LEU A 35 22.35 17.81 -3.55
C LEU A 35 22.04 16.31 -3.45
N TRP A 36 22.93 15.51 -2.87
CA TRP A 36 22.72 14.07 -2.66
C TRP A 36 21.57 13.79 -1.68
N SER A 37 21.40 14.63 -0.65
CA SER A 37 20.26 14.53 0.27
C SER A 37 18.94 14.96 -0.39
N SER A 38 18.99 15.87 -1.37
CA SER A 38 17.83 16.24 -2.19
C SER A 38 17.55 15.27 -3.34
N LEU A 39 18.56 14.54 -3.82
CA LEU A 39 18.48 13.47 -4.83
C LEU A 39 18.23 12.09 -4.20
N GLY A 40 18.28 11.99 -2.88
CA GLY A 40 17.91 10.81 -2.11
C GLY A 40 16.38 10.68 -2.09
N ALA A 41 15.87 9.90 -3.04
CA ALA A 41 14.45 9.63 -3.32
C ALA A 41 13.73 10.77 -4.06
N GLU A 42 14.12 11.02 -5.31
CA GLU A 42 13.12 11.45 -6.29
C GLU A 42 12.14 10.29 -6.53
N ASP A 43 11.09 10.24 -5.72
CA ASP A 43 9.85 9.58 -6.12
C ASP A 43 9.44 10.22 -7.45
N GLY A 44 9.64 9.49 -8.55
CA GLY A 44 9.25 9.94 -9.89
C GLY A 44 7.85 10.54 -9.87
N VAL A 45 7.64 11.64 -10.61
CA VAL A 45 6.41 12.45 -10.62
C VAL A 45 5.19 11.54 -10.48
N ALA A 46 4.56 11.60 -9.30
CA ALA A 46 3.46 10.72 -8.97
C ALA A 46 2.14 11.31 -9.46
N GLU A 47 1.52 10.66 -10.43
CA GLU A 47 0.15 10.99 -10.82
C GLU A 47 -0.84 10.34 -9.84
N VAL A 48 -1.88 11.08 -9.48
CA VAL A 48 -2.89 10.57 -8.54
C VAL A 48 -4.00 9.88 -9.33
N LEU A 49 -4.02 8.56 -9.28
CA LEU A 49 -5.06 7.71 -9.86
C LEU A 49 -6.40 7.92 -9.18
N ALA A 50 -6.42 8.13 -7.87
CA ALA A 50 -7.64 8.46 -7.13
C ALA A 50 -7.35 9.34 -5.92
N ARG A 51 -7.85 10.58 -5.90
CA ARG A 51 -7.71 11.53 -4.78
C ARG A 51 -8.69 11.20 -3.65
N ARG A 52 -8.35 11.50 -2.40
CA ARG A 52 -9.24 11.27 -1.26
C ARG A 52 -10.53 12.08 -1.37
N GLY A 53 -10.43 13.32 -1.86
CA GLY A 53 -11.55 14.26 -1.99
C GLY A 53 -12.51 13.98 -3.14
N GLU A 54 -12.20 13.07 -4.07
CA GLU A 54 -13.12 12.68 -5.15
C GLU A 54 -13.92 11.43 -4.79
N VAL A 55 -15.15 11.35 -5.30
CA VAL A 55 -15.97 10.11 -5.30
C VAL A 55 -15.82 9.45 -6.66
N VAL A 56 -15.26 8.25 -6.69
CA VAL A 56 -15.00 7.48 -7.91
C VAL A 56 -16.06 6.40 -8.07
N VAL A 57 -17.00 6.54 -9.00
CA VAL A 57 -18.01 5.48 -9.26
C VAL A 57 -17.33 4.23 -9.81
N GLY A 58 -16.43 4.41 -10.76
CA GLY A 58 -15.58 3.36 -11.30
C GLY A 58 -14.56 3.98 -12.24
N ARG A 59 -13.28 3.72 -11.98
CA ARG A 59 -12.18 4.11 -12.85
C ARG A 59 -11.35 2.86 -13.08
N PHE A 60 -11.04 2.56 -14.33
CA PHE A 60 -10.25 1.41 -14.71
C PHE A 60 -9.19 1.83 -15.72
N ILE A 61 -7.95 1.44 -15.48
CA ILE A 61 -6.82 1.62 -16.38
C ILE A 61 -6.36 0.25 -16.81
N GLU A 62 -6.43 0.00 -18.11
CA GLU A 62 -5.85 -1.18 -18.72
C GLU A 62 -4.34 -1.02 -18.84
N VAL A 63 -3.62 -2.09 -18.54
CA VAL A 63 -2.16 -2.16 -18.69
C VAL A 63 -1.79 -3.47 -19.39
N PRO A 64 -0.64 -3.54 -20.09
CA PRO A 64 -0.19 -4.79 -20.69
C PRO A 64 -0.05 -5.89 -19.64
N CYS A 65 -0.60 -7.08 -19.91
CA CYS A 65 -0.44 -8.24 -19.03
C CYS A 65 1.02 -8.68 -18.97
N SER A 66 1.49 -9.08 -17.78
CA SER A 66 2.79 -9.72 -17.64
C SER A 66 2.78 -11.17 -18.13
N GLU A 67 3.97 -11.72 -18.33
CA GLU A 67 4.20 -13.14 -18.65
C GLU A 67 3.95 -14.08 -17.45
N ASP A 68 3.65 -13.55 -16.25
CA ASP A 68 3.42 -14.36 -15.04
C ASP A 68 2.23 -15.32 -15.20
N TYR A 69 1.30 -14.97 -16.09
CA TYR A 69 0.11 -15.76 -16.40
C TYR A 69 0.35 -16.86 -17.45
N ASP A 70 1.53 -16.90 -18.07
CA ASP A 70 1.87 -17.88 -19.11
C ASP A 70 2.52 -19.14 -18.53
N SER A 71 3.16 -19.01 -17.36
CA SER A 71 3.87 -20.09 -16.69
C SER A 71 2.97 -21.07 -15.94
N HIS A 72 1.67 -20.76 -15.80
CA HIS A 72 0.70 -21.52 -15.01
C HIS A 72 -0.45 -22.06 -15.86
N ARG A 73 -1.16 -23.07 -15.32
CA ARG A 73 -2.39 -23.57 -15.91
C ARG A 73 -3.39 -22.42 -16.07
N ARG A 74 -3.89 -22.23 -17.28
CA ARG A 74 -4.96 -21.28 -17.57
C ARG A 74 -6.31 -21.87 -17.18
N PHE A 75 -7.15 -21.06 -16.55
CA PHE A 75 -8.51 -21.38 -16.14
C PHE A 75 -9.47 -20.56 -16.99
N GLU A 76 -10.34 -21.26 -17.71
CA GLU A 76 -11.31 -20.63 -18.61
C GLU A 76 -12.25 -19.69 -17.85
N GLY A 77 -12.45 -18.50 -18.41
CA GLY A 77 -13.31 -17.49 -17.81
C GLY A 77 -12.78 -16.84 -16.53
N CYS A 78 -11.51 -17.05 -16.14
CA CYS A 78 -10.89 -16.33 -15.02
C CYS A 78 -9.47 -15.82 -15.30
N THR A 79 -8.58 -16.66 -15.86
CA THR A 79 -7.17 -16.25 -16.03
C THR A 79 -7.08 -14.94 -16.83
N PRO A 80 -6.34 -13.92 -16.32
CA PRO A 80 -6.26 -12.61 -16.95
C PRO A 80 -5.92 -12.68 -18.44
N ARG A 81 -6.78 -12.09 -19.27
CA ARG A 81 -6.53 -11.77 -20.68
C ARG A 81 -6.51 -10.26 -20.94
N LYS A 82 -7.11 -9.52 -20.01
CA LYS A 82 -7.12 -8.07 -19.89
C LYS A 82 -6.54 -7.79 -18.50
N CYS A 83 -5.46 -7.02 -18.44
CA CYS A 83 -4.81 -6.67 -17.19
C CYS A 83 -4.98 -5.19 -16.90
N GLY A 84 -4.91 -4.82 -15.63
CA GLY A 84 -5.29 -3.47 -15.26
C GLY A 84 -5.43 -3.27 -13.77
N ARG A 85 -5.79 -2.03 -13.45
CA ARG A 85 -6.04 -1.55 -12.10
C ARG A 85 -7.24 -0.63 -12.12
N GLY A 86 -8.11 -0.79 -11.13
CA GLY A 86 -9.30 0.00 -10.97
C GLY A 86 -9.50 0.49 -9.54
N VAL A 87 -10.30 1.56 -9.42
CA VAL A 87 -10.68 2.17 -8.16
C VAL A 87 -12.17 2.49 -8.20
N THR A 88 -12.87 2.24 -7.09
CA THR A 88 -14.28 2.56 -6.91
C THR A 88 -14.60 2.87 -5.44
N ASP A 89 -15.56 3.74 -5.22
CA ASP A 89 -16.07 4.18 -3.91
C ASP A 89 -17.51 3.72 -3.66
N VAL A 90 -18.07 2.84 -4.51
CA VAL A 90 -19.49 2.44 -4.45
C VAL A 90 -19.74 0.99 -4.03
N VAL A 91 -18.68 0.26 -3.66
CA VAL A 91 -18.80 -1.14 -3.18
C VAL A 91 -19.46 -1.20 -1.81
N ILE A 92 -19.07 -0.29 -0.90
CA ILE A 92 -19.68 -0.14 0.42
C ILE A 92 -19.86 1.33 0.76
N THR A 93 -20.80 1.59 1.65
CA THR A 93 -20.99 2.89 2.27
C THR A 93 -19.87 3.21 3.25
N ARG A 94 -19.73 4.49 3.58
CA ARG A 94 -18.74 4.94 4.56
C ARG A 94 -19.06 4.40 5.95
N GLU A 95 -20.34 4.31 6.29
CA GLU A 95 -20.83 3.77 7.56
C GLU A 95 -20.51 2.28 7.70
N GLU A 96 -20.65 1.49 6.64
CA GLU A 96 -20.20 0.09 6.61
C GLU A 96 -18.67 0.01 6.83
N ALA A 97 -17.89 0.88 6.18
CA ALA A 97 -16.44 0.92 6.33
C ALA A 97 -16.02 1.26 7.78
N GLU A 98 -16.70 2.19 8.44
CA GLU A 98 -16.46 2.56 9.83
C GLU A 98 -16.80 1.43 10.81
N GLN A 99 -17.88 0.69 10.57
CA GLN A 99 -18.22 -0.51 11.36
C GLN A 99 -17.15 -1.59 11.23
N ILE A 100 -16.68 -1.83 10.01
CA ILE A 100 -15.61 -2.80 9.74
C ILE A 100 -14.29 -2.34 10.37
N ARG A 101 -13.97 -1.05 10.31
CA ARG A 101 -12.81 -0.46 11.00
C ARG A 101 -12.85 -0.73 12.50
N SER A 102 -14.00 -0.55 13.16
CA SER A 102 -14.13 -0.82 14.60
C SER A 102 -13.82 -2.27 14.96
N ILE A 103 -14.20 -3.22 14.09
CA ILE A 103 -13.85 -4.64 14.27
C ILE A 103 -12.34 -4.85 14.13
N ALA A 104 -11.73 -4.26 13.10
CA ALA A 104 -10.29 -4.35 12.88
C ALA A 104 -9.50 -3.76 14.07
N GLU A 105 -9.88 -2.57 14.56
CA GLU A 105 -9.26 -1.91 15.70
C GLU A 105 -9.34 -2.78 16.97
N LYS A 106 -10.50 -3.36 17.27
CA LYS A 106 -10.67 -4.26 18.43
C LYS A 106 -9.83 -5.52 18.27
N GLY A 107 -9.89 -6.17 17.11
CA GLY A 107 -9.11 -7.39 16.85
C GLY A 107 -7.61 -7.16 16.96
N LEU A 108 -7.11 -6.05 16.41
CA LEU A 108 -5.70 -5.65 16.43
C LEU A 108 -5.28 -4.92 17.71
N SER A 109 -6.18 -4.75 18.70
CA SER A 109 -5.82 -4.33 20.05
C SER A 109 -5.44 -5.50 20.96
N LEU A 110 -5.86 -6.72 20.60
CA LEU A 110 -5.60 -7.94 21.37
C LEU A 110 -4.24 -8.57 21.02
N GLY A 111 -3.59 -8.07 19.97
CA GLY A 111 -2.28 -8.52 19.50
C GLY A 111 -1.73 -7.54 18.48
N GLY A 112 -0.49 -7.74 18.04
CA GLY A 112 0.15 -6.86 17.08
C GLY A 112 1.66 -7.00 17.16
N SER A 113 2.34 -6.43 16.18
CA SER A 113 3.79 -6.35 16.18
C SER A 113 4.28 -5.20 17.06
N ASP A 114 5.56 -5.28 17.45
CA ASP A 114 6.30 -4.19 18.11
C ASP A 114 6.70 -3.07 17.13
N GLY A 115 6.50 -3.27 15.83
CA GLY A 115 6.76 -2.30 14.79
C GLY A 115 5.51 -1.70 14.14
N GLY A 116 5.74 -1.03 13.01
CA GLY A 116 4.72 -0.23 12.33
C GLY A 116 3.64 -1.01 11.59
N ALA A 117 3.77 -2.33 11.39
CA ALA A 117 2.79 -3.14 10.67
C ALA A 117 2.19 -4.22 11.57
N SER A 118 0.91 -4.53 11.38
CA SER A 118 0.26 -5.68 12.01
C SER A 118 -0.84 -6.21 11.10
N ILE A 119 -1.00 -7.53 11.12
CA ILE A 119 -1.96 -8.25 10.29
C ILE A 119 -2.86 -9.09 11.19
N LEU A 120 -4.15 -9.11 10.89
CA LEU A 120 -5.13 -10.02 11.49
C LEU A 120 -5.79 -10.81 10.34
N ASP A 121 -5.48 -12.10 10.27
CA ASP A 121 -5.97 -13.00 9.22
C ASP A 121 -7.50 -13.17 9.30
N LEU A 122 -8.14 -13.15 8.13
CA LEU A 122 -9.57 -13.34 7.91
C LEU A 122 -9.78 -14.61 7.13
N HIS A 123 -9.42 -15.74 7.74
CA HIS A 123 -9.51 -17.04 7.09
C HIS A 123 -10.92 -17.36 6.56
N SER A 124 -11.95 -17.08 7.37
CA SER A 124 -13.35 -17.32 7.01
C SER A 124 -14.23 -16.07 7.13
N GLY A 125 -13.70 -15.00 7.73
CA GLY A 125 -14.42 -13.77 8.06
C GLY A 125 -15.65 -13.96 8.95
N ALA A 126 -15.87 -15.15 9.52
CA ALA A 126 -16.99 -15.43 10.39
C ALA A 126 -16.78 -14.80 11.77
N LEU A 127 -17.70 -13.93 12.18
CA LEU A 127 -17.76 -13.38 13.53
C LEU A 127 -19.00 -13.90 14.24
N SER A 128 -18.84 -14.58 15.38
CA SER A 128 -19.97 -14.94 16.24
C SER A 128 -20.35 -13.76 17.14
N VAL A 129 -21.64 -13.43 17.17
CA VAL A 129 -22.25 -12.44 18.07
C VAL A 129 -23.39 -13.13 18.82
N GLY A 130 -23.13 -13.52 20.07
CA GLY A 130 -24.06 -14.32 20.86
C GLY A 130 -24.25 -15.72 20.26
N LYS A 131 -25.49 -16.07 19.91
CA LYS A 131 -25.84 -17.33 19.21
C LYS A 131 -25.89 -17.20 17.68
N HIS A 132 -25.59 -16.01 17.14
CA HIS A 132 -25.70 -15.72 15.72
C HIS A 132 -24.31 -15.51 15.12
N PHE A 133 -24.14 -15.84 13.84
CA PHE A 133 -22.96 -15.49 13.08
C PHE A 133 -23.28 -14.29 12.20
N VAL A 134 -22.45 -13.24 12.28
CA VAL A 134 -22.55 -12.04 11.46
C VAL A 134 -21.55 -12.18 10.32
N ASN A 135 -22.04 -12.17 9.09
CA ASN A 135 -21.22 -12.36 7.89
C ASN A 135 -21.02 -11.04 7.11
N LEU A 136 -20.66 -9.98 7.85
CA LEU A 136 -20.37 -8.65 7.29
C LEU A 136 -19.30 -8.73 6.20
N TYR A 137 -18.32 -9.61 6.39
CA TYR A 137 -17.24 -9.84 5.44
C TYR A 137 -17.69 -10.53 4.14
N ARG A 138 -18.61 -11.51 4.18
CA ARG A 138 -19.07 -12.20 2.96
C ARG A 138 -19.76 -11.27 1.97
N GLU A 139 -20.63 -10.39 2.45
CA GLU A 139 -21.34 -9.46 1.56
C GLU A 139 -20.36 -8.50 0.88
N VAL A 140 -19.43 -7.92 1.66
CA VAL A 140 -18.36 -7.08 1.13
C VAL A 140 -17.54 -7.83 0.08
N ARG A 141 -17.09 -9.05 0.41
CA ARG A 141 -16.32 -9.90 -0.49
C ARG A 141 -17.06 -10.17 -1.79
N GLN A 142 -18.35 -10.53 -1.73
CA GLN A 142 -19.16 -10.82 -2.91
C GLN A 142 -19.31 -9.58 -3.80
N LYS A 143 -19.54 -8.40 -3.22
CA LYS A 143 -19.58 -7.14 -3.97
C LYS A 143 -18.24 -6.84 -4.66
N VAL A 144 -17.12 -7.05 -3.95
CA VAL A 144 -15.77 -6.89 -4.52
C VAL A 144 -15.52 -7.90 -5.65
N GLN A 145 -15.86 -9.18 -5.45
CA GLN A 145 -15.72 -10.25 -6.43
C GLN A 145 -16.49 -9.93 -7.72
N LEU A 146 -17.73 -9.44 -7.61
CA LEU A 146 -18.55 -9.00 -8.74
C LEU A 146 -17.93 -7.78 -9.45
N THR A 147 -17.42 -6.80 -8.68
CA THR A 147 -16.76 -5.60 -9.22
C THR A 147 -15.54 -5.96 -10.06
N ILE A 148 -14.70 -6.87 -9.56
CA ILE A 148 -13.53 -7.39 -10.30
C ILE A 148 -14.01 -8.12 -11.56
N ALA A 149 -14.99 -9.02 -11.42
CA ALA A 149 -15.49 -9.81 -12.54
C ALA A 149 -16.00 -8.93 -13.69
N GLU A 150 -16.78 -7.90 -13.36
CA GLU A 150 -17.29 -6.93 -14.33
C GLU A 150 -16.17 -6.13 -14.99
N ALA A 151 -15.25 -5.58 -14.22
CA ALA A 151 -14.18 -4.73 -14.74
C ALA A 151 -13.23 -5.45 -15.71
N PHE A 152 -12.93 -6.72 -15.42
CA PHE A 152 -12.04 -7.56 -16.23
C PHE A 152 -12.76 -8.42 -17.28
N GLY A 153 -14.09 -8.46 -17.26
CA GLY A 153 -14.87 -9.27 -18.21
C GLY A 153 -14.69 -10.77 -17.99
N ILE A 154 -14.62 -11.21 -16.73
CA ILE A 154 -14.45 -12.62 -16.33
C ILE A 154 -15.70 -13.13 -15.60
N SER A 155 -15.80 -14.45 -15.41
CA SER A 155 -16.90 -15.03 -14.64
C SER A 155 -16.63 -14.92 -13.14
N ALA A 156 -17.54 -14.28 -12.41
CA ALA A 156 -17.48 -14.21 -10.95
C ALA A 156 -17.49 -15.61 -10.28
N SER A 157 -18.13 -16.61 -10.91
CA SER A 157 -18.18 -17.99 -10.39
C SER A 157 -16.85 -18.72 -10.49
N SER A 158 -15.95 -18.26 -11.38
CA SER A 158 -14.63 -18.84 -11.60
C SER A 158 -13.54 -18.10 -10.80
N LEU A 159 -13.91 -17.08 -10.04
CA LEU A 159 -13.03 -16.26 -9.23
C LEU A 159 -13.14 -16.69 -7.76
N HIS A 160 -12.17 -17.42 -7.23
CA HIS A 160 -12.25 -18.02 -5.90
C HIS A 160 -11.54 -17.14 -4.86
N LEU A 161 -12.16 -16.90 -3.70
CA LEU A 161 -11.45 -16.26 -2.58
C LEU A 161 -10.21 -17.09 -2.22
N THR A 162 -9.07 -16.46 -1.98
CA THR A 162 -7.85 -17.16 -1.60
C THR A 162 -7.15 -16.55 -0.38
N LYS A 163 -6.15 -17.26 0.13
CA LYS A 163 -5.34 -16.84 1.28
C LYS A 163 -3.99 -16.28 0.83
N PRO A 164 -3.42 -15.31 1.57
CA PRO A 164 -4.01 -14.70 2.77
C PRO A 164 -5.06 -13.62 2.41
N THR A 165 -6.11 -13.51 3.23
CA THR A 165 -7.04 -12.37 3.23
C THR A 165 -7.05 -11.83 4.64
N PHE A 166 -6.83 -10.54 4.84
CA PHE A 166 -6.53 -10.03 6.17
C PHE A 166 -6.83 -8.56 6.37
N PHE A 167 -7.06 -8.18 7.63
CA PHE A 167 -6.94 -6.80 8.07
C PHE A 167 -5.47 -6.42 8.21
N SER A 168 -5.13 -5.21 7.78
CA SER A 168 -3.83 -4.59 7.99
C SER A 168 -3.99 -3.31 8.80
N ARG A 169 -3.09 -3.11 9.77
CA ARG A 169 -2.85 -1.85 10.47
C ARG A 169 -1.42 -1.44 10.21
N ILE A 170 -1.23 -0.26 9.63
CA ILE A 170 0.10 0.34 9.48
C ILE A 170 0.16 1.74 10.09
N ASN A 171 1.27 2.07 10.76
CA ASN A 171 1.52 3.37 11.36
C ASN A 171 3.02 3.77 11.24
N SER A 172 3.40 4.84 11.93
CA SER A 172 4.76 5.41 11.89
C SER A 172 5.73 4.80 12.90
N THR A 173 5.37 3.75 13.64
CA THR A 173 6.28 3.07 14.57
C THR A 173 7.43 2.42 13.78
N GLU A 174 8.66 2.60 14.26
CA GLU A 174 9.85 2.03 13.62
C GLU A 174 9.77 0.50 13.53
N ALA A 175 10.20 -0.05 12.40
CA ALA A 175 10.30 -1.50 12.22
C ALA A 175 11.33 -2.10 13.19
N ARG A 176 10.96 -3.19 13.84
CA ARG A 176 11.86 -4.00 14.70
C ARG A 176 12.32 -5.27 14.00
N THR A 177 11.50 -5.76 13.08
CA THR A 177 11.72 -6.96 12.28
C THR A 177 11.42 -6.67 10.81
N ALA A 178 11.86 -7.55 9.91
CA ALA A 178 11.51 -7.46 8.49
C ALA A 178 10.00 -7.52 8.24
N HIS A 179 9.23 -8.19 9.11
CA HIS A 179 7.77 -8.26 9.02
C HIS A 179 7.07 -6.92 9.32
N ASP A 180 7.78 -5.99 9.95
CA ASP A 180 7.28 -4.64 10.21
C ASP A 180 7.48 -3.69 9.01
N GLU A 181 8.30 -4.10 8.03
CA GLU A 181 8.65 -3.28 6.88
C GLU A 181 7.61 -3.44 5.76
N TYR A 182 6.60 -2.59 5.77
CA TYR A 182 5.46 -2.66 4.84
C TYR A 182 5.66 -1.86 3.53
N TRP A 183 6.75 -1.10 3.40
CA TRP A 183 6.94 -0.11 2.33
C TRP A 183 7.76 -0.61 1.14
N HIS A 184 8.10 -1.90 1.13
CA HIS A 184 8.89 -2.51 0.06
C HIS A 184 8.04 -2.79 -1.18
N ALA A 185 8.64 -2.58 -2.34
CA ALA A 185 8.01 -2.89 -3.62
C ALA A 185 7.88 -4.41 -3.78
N HIS A 186 6.72 -4.86 -4.24
CA HIS A 186 6.46 -6.28 -4.48
C HIS A 186 5.40 -6.49 -5.57
N VAL A 187 5.32 -7.75 -6.00
CA VAL A 187 4.33 -8.25 -6.96
C VAL A 187 3.57 -9.37 -6.27
N ASP A 188 2.27 -9.19 -6.08
CA ASP A 188 1.44 -10.10 -5.29
C ASP A 188 1.46 -11.55 -5.78
N LYS A 189 1.40 -11.75 -7.11
CA LYS A 189 1.46 -13.09 -7.69
C LYS A 189 2.80 -13.78 -7.42
N VAL A 190 3.90 -13.03 -7.38
CA VAL A 190 5.24 -13.55 -7.04
C VAL A 190 5.34 -13.81 -5.53
N THR A 191 4.80 -12.91 -4.71
CA THR A 191 4.86 -13.00 -3.25
C THR A 191 4.01 -14.14 -2.69
N TYR A 192 2.80 -14.34 -3.21
CA TYR A 192 1.83 -15.30 -2.66
C TYR A 192 1.57 -16.52 -3.55
N GLY A 193 1.86 -16.45 -4.85
CA GLY A 193 1.65 -17.53 -5.81
C GLY A 193 0.20 -17.73 -6.24
N SER A 194 -0.73 -17.80 -5.29
CA SER A 194 -2.15 -18.08 -5.54
C SER A 194 -2.93 -16.89 -6.09
N PHE A 195 -2.41 -15.67 -5.98
CA PHE A 195 -3.14 -14.46 -6.35
C PHE A 195 -3.16 -14.28 -7.87
N ASP A 196 -4.36 -14.16 -8.42
CA ASP A 196 -4.58 -13.71 -9.80
C ASP A 196 -5.15 -12.30 -9.84
N TYR A 197 -5.97 -11.95 -8.84
CA TYR A 197 -6.53 -10.62 -8.63
C TYR A 197 -6.41 -10.21 -7.15
N THR A 198 -5.99 -8.98 -6.92
CA THR A 198 -5.89 -8.37 -5.59
C THR A 198 -6.87 -7.22 -5.48
N SER A 199 -7.44 -7.04 -4.28
CA SER A 199 -8.13 -5.81 -3.92
C SER A 199 -7.79 -5.36 -2.50
N LEU A 200 -7.79 -4.04 -2.31
CA LEU A 200 -7.69 -3.38 -1.03
C LEU A 200 -8.95 -2.57 -0.78
N LEU A 201 -9.66 -2.88 0.30
CA LEU A 201 -10.70 -2.03 0.86
C LEU A 201 -10.10 -1.14 1.94
N TYR A 202 -10.08 0.17 1.72
CA TYR A 202 -9.56 1.13 2.69
C TYR A 202 -10.61 1.45 3.77
N LEU A 203 -10.16 1.50 5.03
CA LEU A 203 -10.99 1.73 6.21
C LEU A 203 -10.61 3.02 6.95
N SER A 204 -9.71 3.83 6.38
CA SER A 204 -9.21 5.08 6.96
C SER A 204 -8.97 6.11 5.87
N ASP A 205 -9.08 7.39 6.22
CA ASP A 205 -8.96 8.51 5.28
C ASP A 205 -7.58 9.15 5.29
N TYR A 206 -7.00 9.26 4.09
CA TYR A 206 -5.75 9.98 3.85
C TYR A 206 -5.89 11.48 4.15
N LEU A 207 -4.92 12.02 4.89
CA LEU A 207 -4.87 13.39 5.42
C LEU A 207 -5.95 13.72 6.46
N GLU A 208 -6.55 12.69 7.06
CA GLU A 208 -7.53 12.86 8.15
C GLU A 208 -7.22 11.90 9.30
N ASP A 209 -7.14 10.60 9.03
CA ASP A 209 -6.75 9.57 10.02
C ASP A 209 -5.23 9.35 10.07
N PHE A 210 -4.55 9.58 8.94
CA PHE A 210 -3.11 9.36 8.80
C PHE A 210 -2.51 10.19 7.65
N GLY A 211 -1.18 10.34 7.65
CA GLY A 211 -0.41 10.95 6.57
C GLY A 211 0.72 10.05 6.07
N GLY A 212 1.14 10.23 4.81
CA GLY A 212 1.90 9.21 4.08
C GLY A 212 0.99 8.04 3.68
N GLY A 213 1.50 6.81 3.64
CA GLY A 213 0.65 5.61 3.53
C GLY A 213 -0.17 5.45 2.24
N ARG A 214 0.07 6.25 1.20
CA ARG A 214 -0.60 6.09 -0.10
C ARG A 214 -0.16 4.77 -0.74
N PHE A 215 -1.05 4.20 -1.56
CA PHE A 215 -0.73 3.01 -2.34
C PHE A 215 -0.16 3.45 -3.69
N VAL A 216 1.01 2.93 -4.06
CA VAL A 216 1.79 3.39 -5.20
C VAL A 216 2.00 2.23 -6.15
N PHE A 217 1.43 2.31 -7.35
CA PHE A 217 1.83 1.50 -8.48
C PHE A 217 3.08 2.12 -9.11
N MET A 218 4.12 1.31 -9.24
CA MET A 218 5.40 1.71 -9.81
C MET A 218 5.38 1.46 -11.31
N GLU A 219 5.64 2.50 -12.10
CA GLU A 219 5.60 2.45 -13.55
C GLU A 219 6.88 3.04 -14.16
N GLU A 220 7.21 2.64 -15.39
CA GLU A 220 8.21 3.34 -16.20
C GLU A 220 7.67 4.73 -16.56
N GLY A 221 8.25 5.77 -15.97
CA GLY A 221 7.84 7.17 -16.16
C GLY A 221 7.29 7.78 -14.88
N ALA A 222 5.97 7.71 -14.69
CA ALA A 222 5.27 8.36 -13.59
C ALA A 222 4.48 7.36 -12.75
N ASN A 223 4.83 7.25 -11.47
CA ASN A 223 4.11 6.39 -10.53
C ASN A 223 2.62 6.78 -10.47
N LYS A 224 1.73 5.80 -10.29
CA LYS A 224 0.30 6.06 -10.06
C LYS A 224 -0.03 5.82 -8.60
N THR A 225 -0.70 6.79 -7.98
CA THR A 225 -1.00 6.75 -6.55
C THR A 225 -2.50 6.72 -6.28
N VAL A 226 -2.91 5.86 -5.37
CA VAL A 226 -4.27 5.83 -4.82
C VAL A 226 -4.19 6.42 -3.41
N GLU A 227 -4.91 7.52 -3.19
CA GLU A 227 -5.11 8.09 -1.87
C GLU A 227 -6.23 7.32 -1.15
N PRO A 228 -5.96 6.68 0.00
CA PRO A 228 -6.97 5.94 0.73
C PRO A 228 -8.12 6.83 1.21
N ARG A 229 -9.32 6.27 1.16
CA ARG A 229 -10.57 6.87 1.61
C ARG A 229 -11.41 5.76 2.22
N ALA A 230 -12.05 5.98 3.38
CA ALA A 230 -12.89 4.94 3.97
C ALA A 230 -14.01 4.52 3.00
N GLY A 231 -14.10 3.22 2.70
CA GLY A 231 -15.05 2.62 1.75
C GLY A 231 -14.52 2.46 0.31
N ARG A 232 -13.37 3.05 -0.02
CA ARG A 232 -12.74 2.91 -1.33
C ARG A 232 -12.18 1.51 -1.52
N VAL A 233 -12.42 0.94 -2.69
CA VAL A 233 -11.80 -0.31 -3.15
C VAL A 233 -10.86 -0.01 -4.31
N SER A 234 -9.59 -0.37 -4.15
CA SER A 234 -8.61 -0.45 -5.23
C SER A 234 -8.42 -1.91 -5.60
N PHE A 235 -8.49 -2.28 -6.87
CA PHE A 235 -8.39 -3.66 -7.33
C PHE A 235 -7.56 -3.77 -8.60
N PHE A 236 -6.84 -4.86 -8.79
CA PHE A 236 -5.90 -5.02 -9.91
C PHE A 236 -5.57 -6.49 -10.18
N THR A 237 -5.04 -6.78 -11.38
CA THR A 237 -4.42 -8.07 -11.68
C THR A 237 -3.09 -8.22 -10.95
N SER A 238 -2.87 -9.33 -10.26
CA SER A 238 -1.77 -9.48 -9.29
C SER A 238 -0.36 -9.66 -9.89
N GLY A 239 -0.23 -9.68 -11.22
CA GLY A 239 1.02 -9.90 -11.94
C GLY A 239 1.99 -8.71 -11.90
N SER A 240 3.16 -8.90 -12.49
CA SER A 240 4.27 -7.95 -12.50
C SER A 240 3.95 -6.62 -13.16
N GLU A 241 2.86 -6.54 -13.97
CA GLU A 241 2.35 -5.29 -14.51
C GLU A 241 1.80 -4.33 -13.42
N ASN A 242 1.59 -4.84 -12.21
CA ASN A 242 1.17 -4.09 -11.05
C ASN A 242 2.23 -4.15 -9.92
N LEU A 243 3.52 -3.97 -10.22
CA LEU A 243 4.54 -3.73 -9.18
C LEU A 243 4.12 -2.54 -8.30
N HIS A 244 4.09 -2.73 -6.99
CA HIS A 244 3.56 -1.70 -6.10
C HIS A 244 4.21 -1.68 -4.72
N ARG A 245 4.04 -0.56 -4.03
CA ARG A 245 4.46 -0.36 -2.64
C ARG A 245 3.48 0.52 -1.88
N VAL A 246 3.61 0.56 -0.56
CA VAL A 246 2.93 1.53 0.30
C VAL A 246 3.95 2.58 0.75
N GLU A 247 3.59 3.85 0.72
CA GLU A 247 4.43 4.88 1.33
C GLU A 247 4.53 4.70 2.84
N LYS A 248 5.65 5.11 3.44
CA LYS A 248 5.74 5.16 4.91
C LYS A 248 4.67 6.08 5.46
N VAL A 249 3.97 5.61 6.50
CA VAL A 249 3.08 6.44 7.29
C VAL A 249 3.94 7.35 8.16
N HIS A 250 3.64 8.64 8.15
CA HIS A 250 4.37 9.66 8.91
C HIS A 250 3.68 10.00 10.24
N TRP A 251 2.35 9.87 10.29
CA TRP A 251 1.55 10.07 11.49
C TRP A 251 0.22 9.34 11.35
N GLY A 252 -0.44 9.06 12.47
CA GLY A 252 -1.74 8.39 12.49
C GLY A 252 -1.64 6.90 12.18
N THR A 253 -2.78 6.29 11.85
CA THR A 253 -2.86 4.86 11.56
C THR A 253 -3.77 4.60 10.36
N ARG A 254 -3.31 3.76 9.43
CA ARG A 254 -4.06 3.33 8.27
C ARG A 254 -4.56 1.91 8.46
N TYR A 255 -5.86 1.72 8.30
CA TYR A 255 -6.50 0.40 8.24
C TYR A 255 -6.98 0.06 6.83
N ALA A 256 -6.78 -1.19 6.42
CA ALA A 256 -7.32 -1.72 5.17
C ALA A 256 -7.54 -3.23 5.25
N ILE A 257 -8.39 -3.76 4.37
CA ILE A 257 -8.55 -5.20 4.14
C ILE A 257 -7.92 -5.54 2.81
N THR A 258 -7.05 -6.55 2.79
CA THR A 258 -6.61 -7.18 1.53
C THR A 258 -7.52 -8.37 1.26
N ILE A 259 -8.23 -8.33 0.14
CA ILE A 259 -9.12 -9.40 -0.33
C ILE A 259 -8.58 -9.88 -1.67
N ALA A 260 -8.10 -11.12 -1.71
CA ALA A 260 -7.44 -11.69 -2.86
C ALA A 260 -8.22 -12.86 -3.45
N PHE A 261 -8.07 -13.04 -4.76
CA PHE A 261 -8.75 -14.08 -5.49
C PHE A 261 -7.80 -14.86 -6.40
N SER A 262 -8.08 -16.16 -6.50
CA SER A 262 -7.41 -17.11 -7.38
C SER A 262 -8.37 -17.62 -8.44
N CYS A 263 -7.85 -17.86 -9.63
CA CYS A 263 -8.54 -18.61 -10.67
C CYS A 263 -8.42 -20.12 -10.49
N ASN A 264 -7.52 -20.58 -9.62
CA ASN A 264 -7.39 -22.00 -9.31
C ASN A 264 -8.34 -22.39 -8.17
N PRO A 265 -9.35 -23.26 -8.41
CA PRO A 265 -10.26 -23.72 -7.36
C PRO A 265 -9.54 -24.46 -6.22
N ASP A 266 -8.38 -25.07 -6.46
CA ASP A 266 -7.58 -25.73 -5.42
C ASP A 266 -7.00 -24.75 -4.38
N HIS A 267 -7.00 -23.45 -4.70
CA HIS A 267 -6.63 -22.37 -3.78
C HIS A 267 -7.84 -21.62 -3.22
N GLY A 268 -9.05 -22.08 -3.57
CA GLY A 268 -10.30 -21.51 -3.11
C GLY A 268 -10.57 -21.77 -1.64
N ILE A 269 -11.12 -20.75 -0.96
CA ILE A 269 -11.63 -20.85 0.40
C ILE A 269 -13.15 -20.88 0.33
N GLU A 270 -13.74 -21.91 0.92
CA GLU A 270 -15.19 -22.00 1.06
C GLU A 270 -15.71 -21.12 2.20
N ASP A 271 -16.95 -20.66 2.07
CA ASP A 271 -17.64 -20.05 3.19
C ASP A 271 -17.77 -21.07 4.32
N PRO A 272 -17.54 -20.68 5.58
CA PRO A 272 -17.74 -21.58 6.70
C PRO A 272 -19.16 -22.11 6.70
N ALA A 273 -19.29 -23.44 6.65
CA ALA A 273 -20.57 -24.11 6.81
C ALA A 273 -21.00 -23.99 8.29
N PHE A 274 -22.11 -23.31 8.53
CA PHE A 274 -22.71 -23.27 9.86
C PHE A 274 -23.71 -24.42 9.99
N PRO A 275 -23.60 -25.26 11.04
CA PRO A 275 -24.61 -26.28 11.35
C PRO A 275 -25.94 -25.68 11.79
#